data_AF-A0A3B6XJ51-F1
#
_entry.id   AF-A0A3B6XJ51-F1
#
_cell.length_a   1.000
_cell.length_b   1.000
_cell.length_c   1.000
_cell.angle_alpha   90.00
_cell.angle_beta   90.00
_cell.angle_gamma   90.00
#
_symmetry.space_group_name_H-M   'P 1'
#
loop_
_entity.id
_entity.type
_entity.pdbx_description
1 polymer ?
#
loop_
_entity_poly.entity_id
_entity_poly.type
_entity_poly.pdbx_seq_one_letter_code
_entity_poly.pdbx_strand_id
1 'polypeptide(L)' 'CAILIIAAGTGEFEAGISKDGQTREHCLLAFTLGVRQMIVAVNKMDTTK' A
#
# COMPACT_ATOMS: atom_id res chain seq x y z
N CYS A 1 2.33 -5.94 14.43
CA CYS A 1 1.12 -5.57 13.66
C CYS A 1 1.51 -4.34 12.85
N ALA A 2 1.35 -4.36 11.52
CA ALA A 2 1.64 -3.22 10.66
C ALA A 2 0.37 -2.71 9.99
N ILE A 3 0.33 -1.42 9.66
CA ILE A 3 -0.75 -0.81 8.90
C ILE A 3 -0.18 -0.35 7.56
N LEU A 4 -0.75 -0.84 6.46
CA LEU A 4 -0.42 -0.43 5.11
C LEU A 4 -1.54 0.45 4.57
N ILE A 5 -1.22 1.68 4.18
CA ILE A 5 -2.18 2.62 3.61
C ILE A 5 -2.00 2.66 2.10
N ILE A 6 -3.07 2.46 1.35
CA ILE A 6 -3.08 2.47 -0.12
C ILE A 6 -4.04 3.56 -0.59
N ALA A 7 -3.61 4.42 -1.51
CA ALA A 7 -4.50 5.40 -2.12
C ALA A 7 -5.38 4.76 -3.20
N ALA A 8 -6.68 5.07 -3.20
CA ALA A 8 -7.65 4.59 -4.19
C ALA A 8 -7.65 5.40 -5.50
N GLY A 9 -6.98 6.55 -5.55
CA GLY A 9 -6.99 7.41 -6.73
C GLY A 9 -6.40 6.71 -7.96
N THR A 10 -7.09 6.79 -9.09
CA THR A 10 -6.57 6.35 -10.40
C THR A 10 -5.25 7.05 -10.72
N GLY A 11 -4.19 6.28 -10.95
CA GLY A 11 -2.82 6.73 -11.13
C GLY A 11 -1.99 6.69 -9.85
N GLU A 12 -2.57 7.01 -8.68
CA GLU A 12 -1.88 6.92 -7.38
C GLU A 12 -1.71 5.45 -6.96
N PHE A 13 -2.74 4.63 -7.19
CA PHE A 13 -2.69 3.20 -6.92
C PHE A 13 -1.63 2.50 -7.78
N GLU A 14 -1.65 2.75 -9.10
CA GLU A 14 -0.73 2.16 -10.07
C GLU A 14 0.71 2.60 -9.82
N ALA A 15 0.94 3.87 -9.48
CA ALA A 15 2.26 4.37 -9.11
C ALA A 15 2.78 3.69 -7.84
N GLY A 16 1.91 3.48 -6.83
CA GLY A 16 2.27 2.82 -5.57
C GLY A 16 2.59 1.33 -5.70
N ILE A 17 1.96 0.64 -6.66
CA ILE A 17 2.16 -0.81 -6.93
C ILE A 17 3.18 -1.09 -8.04
N SER A 18 3.66 -0.06 -8.74
CA SER A 18 4.72 -0.16 -9.74
C SER A 18 5.99 -0.84 -9.18
N LYS A 19 6.90 -1.24 -10.07
CA LYS A 19 8.17 -1.89 -9.68
C LYS A 19 8.99 -1.03 -8.71
N ASP A 20 8.95 0.28 -8.91
CA ASP A 20 9.60 1.31 -8.08
C ASP A 20 8.59 1.98 -7.10
N GLY A 21 7.42 1.35 -6.93
CA GLY A 21 6.34 1.85 -6.10
C GLY A 21 6.60 1.68 -4.61
N GLN A 22 6.38 2.74 -3.85
CA GLN A 22 6.65 2.78 -2.41
C GLN A 22 5.78 1.82 -1.61
N THR A 23 4.52 1.62 -1.98
CA THR A 23 3.62 0.68 -1.29
C THR A 23 4.13 -0.75 -1.36
N ARG A 24 4.69 -1.13 -2.52
CA ARG A 24 5.28 -2.45 -2.76
C ARG A 24 6.57 -2.64 -1.95
N GLU A 25 7.44 -1.64 -1.94
CA GLU A 25 8.69 -1.66 -1.18
C GLU A 25 8.44 -1.80 0.33
N HIS A 26 7.56 -0.98 0.88
CA HIS A 26 7.20 -1.04 2.30
C HIS A 26 6.52 -2.36 2.70
N CYS A 27 5.69 -2.93 1.82
CA CYS A 27 5.08 -4.23 2.06
C CYS A 27 6.13 -5.36 2.08
N LEU A 28 7.13 -5.29 1.20
CA LEU A 28 8.23 -6.27 1.17
C LEU A 28 9.12 -6.15 2.42
N LEU A 29 9.42 -4.91 2.84
CA LEU A 29 10.17 -4.65 4.08
C LEU A 29 9.41 -5.14 5.31
N ALA A 30 8.10 -4.93 5.39
CA ALA A 30 7.29 -5.45 6.49
C ALA A 30 7.32 -6.99 6.55
N PHE A 31 7.34 -7.65 5.38
CA PHE A 31 7.46 -9.10 5.28
C PHE A 31 8.84 -9.60 5.74
N THR A 32 9.93 -8.96 5.29
CA THR A 32 11.30 -9.35 5.67
C THR A 32 11.59 -9.10 7.16
N LEU A 33 10.95 -8.10 7.77
CA LEU A 33 11.01 -7.82 9.20
C LEU A 33 10.15 -8.79 10.06
N GLY A 34 9.44 -9.74 9.44
CA GLY A 34 8.70 -10.78 10.16
C GLY A 34 7.31 -10.35 10.65
N VAL A 35 6.70 -9.32 10.07
CA VAL A 35 5.33 -8.93 10.39
C VAL A 35 4.34 -9.97 9.84
N ARG A 36 3.75 -10.77 10.73
CA ARG A 36 2.76 -11.81 10.39
C ARG A 36 1.32 -11.31 10.26
N GLN A 37 1.01 -10.16 10.86
CA GLN A 37 -0.31 -9.54 10.82
C GLN A 37 -0.21 -8.12 10.28
N MET A 38 -0.93 -7.87 9.20
CA MET A 38 -0.97 -6.59 8.51
C MET A 38 -2.42 -6.18 8.29
N ILE A 39 -2.72 -4.93 8.59
CA ILE A 39 -4.01 -4.29 8.34
C ILE A 39 -3.82 -3.41 7.11
N VAL A 40 -4.68 -3.57 6.10
CA VAL A 40 -4.65 -2.76 4.89
C VAL A 40 -5.78 -1.74 4.96
N ALA A 41 -5.44 -0.46 4.85
CA ALA A 41 -6.39 0.65 4.82
C ALA A 41 -6.36 1.32 3.45
N VAL A 42 -7.52 1.45 2.82
CA VAL A 42 -7.66 2.16 1.54
C VAL A 42 -8.10 3.59 1.83
N ASN A 43 -7.31 4.56 1.37
CA ASN A 43 -7.51 5.98 1.58
C ASN A 43 -8.02 6.66 0.29
N LYS A 44 -8.67 7.82 0.42
CA LYS A 44 -9.24 8.60 -0.69
C LYS A 44 -10.29 7.86 -1.54
N MET A 45 -11.10 6.99 -0.94
CA MET A 45 -12.15 6.25 -1.68
C MET A 45 -13.22 7.14 -2.33
N ASP A 46 -13.32 8.40 -1.91
CA ASP A 46 -14.17 9.42 -2.52
C ASP A 46 -13.66 9.90 -3.89
N THR A 47 -12.40 9.64 -4.22
CA THR A 47 -11.77 10.08 -5.48
C THR A 47 -11.94 9.11 -6.64
N THR A 48 -12.34 7.87 -6.35
CA THR A 48 -12.71 6.85 -7.33
C THR A 48 -14.06 7.22 -7.96
N LYS A 49 -14.03 7.70 -9.22
CA LYS A 49 -15.23 7.95 -10.03
C LYS A 49 -15.61 6.71 -10.85
#